data_AF-A0A8B9VC70-F1
#
_entry.id   AF-A0A8B9VC70-F1
#
_cell.length_a   1.000
_cell.length_b   1.000
_cell.length_c   1.000
_cell.angle_alpha   90.00
_cell.angle_beta   90.00
_cell.angle_gamma   90.00
#
_symmetry.space_group_name_H-M   'P 1'
#
loop_
_entity.id
_entity.type
_entity.pdbx_description
1 polymer ?
#
loop_
_entity_poly.entity_id
_entity_poly.type
_entity_poly.pdbx_seq_one_letter_code
_entity_poly.pdbx_strand_id
1 'polypeptide(L)'
;MGAHTPWDPHPKPTPRSTHGCSSPPAVGRRPGAVGGPPQPHSPLLTPTAPGHGSPHPTAAAGPAAAGGSHPGPALVPRLVPGGQEGPRRPPGPAGREKLPDYPFLGCFDPKNYPPVGLFPFGPRLVPARGRKTRHDPPAKAKAARVKVPPPVDPAELAVVTERYRQHRAVLGALRCMFRAEVLQRQREERQQQEDSVALREEHRLLMAWNEAENARQRARREERARREAEERQRQKLQAAENKARQLEATLRRKESAVLRLQEEAKSFLTPENLEARIEECLDNPRSYNFAIDREGRVARRTPLS
;
A
#
# COMPACT_ATOMS: atom_id res chain seq x y z
N MET A 1 25.50 -58.19 43.75
CA MET A 1 24.12 -57.96 43.27
C MET A 1 23.47 -56.97 44.21
N GLY A 2 22.87 -55.89 43.68
CA GLY A 2 22.16 -54.87 44.46
C GLY A 2 22.90 -53.53 44.54
N ALA A 3 22.72 -52.69 43.52
CA ALA A 3 23.13 -51.29 43.50
C ALA A 3 22.03 -50.42 44.13
N HIS A 4 22.40 -49.32 44.81
CA HIS A 4 21.79 -47.99 44.69
C HIS A 4 22.44 -47.01 45.68
N THR A 5 23.15 -46.02 45.15
CA THR A 5 23.58 -44.79 45.82
C THR A 5 22.47 -43.72 45.75
N PRO A 6 22.25 -42.90 46.79
CA PRO A 6 21.48 -41.67 46.68
C PRO A 6 22.38 -40.42 46.67
N TRP A 7 22.04 -39.50 45.75
CA TRP A 7 22.63 -38.17 45.58
C TRP A 7 21.76 -37.08 46.25
N ASP A 8 22.43 -35.97 46.56
CA ASP A 8 22.08 -34.78 47.35
C ASP A 8 20.79 -34.00 47.02
N PRO A 9 20.41 -33.09 47.94
CA PRO A 9 20.07 -31.73 47.52
C PRO A 9 20.85 -30.62 48.26
N HIS A 10 21.48 -29.75 47.46
CA HIS A 10 22.12 -28.50 47.88
C HIS A 10 21.13 -27.43 48.44
N PRO A 11 21.62 -26.50 49.30
CA PRO A 11 20.82 -25.43 49.90
C PRO A 11 20.79 -24.10 49.09
N LYS A 12 19.78 -23.28 49.38
CA LYS A 12 19.48 -21.95 48.79
C LYS A 12 20.41 -20.83 49.29
N PRO A 13 20.69 -19.78 48.50
CA PRO A 13 21.40 -18.58 48.97
C PRO A 13 20.47 -17.42 49.41
N THR A 14 20.91 -16.66 50.42
CA THR A 14 20.36 -15.39 50.91
C THR A 14 21.15 -14.18 50.40
N PRO A 15 20.57 -12.96 50.26
CA PRO A 15 21.35 -11.75 49.99
C PRO A 15 21.47 -10.79 51.20
N ARG A 16 22.68 -10.27 51.44
CA ARG A 16 23.00 -9.04 52.20
C ARG A 16 24.18 -8.36 51.46
N SER A 17 24.00 -7.18 50.87
CA SER A 17 24.18 -5.84 51.46
C SER A 17 25.59 -5.58 51.97
N THR A 18 26.31 -4.60 51.38
CA THR A 18 26.67 -3.29 51.99
C THR A 18 27.69 -2.50 51.15
N HIS A 19 27.41 -1.19 50.95
CA HIS A 19 28.27 0.02 50.95
C HIS A 19 29.60 0.06 50.14
N GLY A 20 30.06 1.15 49.52
CA GLY A 20 29.67 2.56 49.47
C GLY A 20 30.85 3.41 48.93
N CYS A 21 30.52 4.55 48.33
CA CYS A 21 31.28 5.81 48.11
C CYS A 21 32.76 5.80 47.68
N SER A 22 33.08 6.52 46.60
CA SER A 22 33.85 7.80 46.62
C SER A 22 34.02 8.40 45.21
N SER A 23 33.92 9.72 45.10
CA SER A 23 34.26 10.58 43.94
C SER A 23 35.34 11.59 44.39
N PRO A 24 35.81 12.57 43.57
CA PRO A 24 36.40 12.59 42.22
C PRO A 24 37.84 13.24 42.29
N PRO A 25 38.49 13.76 41.21
CA PRO A 25 38.17 15.10 40.64
C PRO A 25 38.43 15.29 39.11
N ALA A 26 38.19 16.53 38.67
CA ALA A 26 38.04 17.06 37.31
C ALA A 26 39.33 17.45 36.56
N VAL A 27 39.21 17.82 35.26
CA VAL A 27 39.62 19.11 34.61
C VAL A 27 39.72 18.94 33.08
N GLY A 28 39.20 19.91 32.32
CA GLY A 28 39.51 20.11 30.89
C GLY A 28 38.51 21.01 30.14
N ARG A 29 38.90 22.26 29.83
CA ARG A 29 38.08 23.34 29.24
C ARG A 29 38.40 23.57 27.74
N ARG A 30 37.34 23.77 26.94
CA ARG A 30 37.10 24.81 25.88
C ARG A 30 37.90 24.77 24.54
N PRO A 31 37.55 25.59 23.51
CA PRO A 31 36.23 25.89 22.90
C PRO A 31 36.26 26.03 21.33
N GLY A 32 35.10 26.23 20.66
CA GLY A 32 35.00 27.16 19.50
C GLY A 32 34.32 26.71 18.18
N ALA A 33 33.67 27.69 17.53
CA ALA A 33 33.16 27.80 16.14
C ALA A 33 31.78 27.14 15.84
N VAL A 34 30.65 27.87 15.74
CA VAL A 34 30.18 28.88 14.75
C VAL A 34 29.81 28.28 13.39
N GLY A 35 28.54 28.44 13.01
CA GLY A 35 27.94 27.91 11.78
C GLY A 35 28.13 28.77 10.52
N GLY A 36 27.77 28.17 9.38
CA GLY A 36 27.69 28.78 8.05
C GLY A 36 27.10 27.80 7.01
N PRO A 37 26.50 28.27 5.90
CA PRO A 37 25.36 27.65 5.20
C PRO A 37 25.71 26.72 4.01
N PRO A 38 24.73 25.99 3.43
CA PRO A 38 24.93 25.18 2.23
C PRO A 38 24.91 25.99 0.93
N GLN A 39 25.82 25.64 0.01
CA GLN A 39 25.99 26.19 -1.34
C GLN A 39 24.85 25.80 -2.30
N PRO A 40 24.41 26.69 -3.22
CA PRO A 40 23.61 26.34 -4.39
C PRO A 40 24.48 26.11 -5.64
N HIS A 41 24.14 25.08 -6.41
CA HIS A 41 24.72 24.80 -7.74
C HIS A 41 24.08 25.71 -8.80
N SER A 42 24.90 26.42 -9.57
CA SER A 42 24.52 27.09 -10.83
C SER A 42 24.78 26.16 -12.02
N PRO A 43 23.90 26.11 -13.04
CA PRO A 43 24.23 25.60 -14.36
C PRO A 43 24.48 26.74 -15.37
N LEU A 44 25.55 26.62 -16.16
CA LEU A 44 25.81 27.45 -17.34
C LEU A 44 25.80 26.59 -18.61
N LEU A 45 24.95 27.00 -19.55
CA LEU A 45 25.20 27.15 -21.00
C LEU A 45 25.42 25.90 -21.89
N THR A 46 24.44 25.68 -22.77
CA THR A 46 24.53 25.25 -24.19
C THR A 46 25.53 26.12 -24.99
N PRO A 47 26.03 25.81 -26.22
CA PRO A 47 25.25 25.23 -27.34
C PRO A 47 26.02 24.41 -28.45
N THR A 48 25.24 24.00 -29.46
CA THR A 48 25.58 23.89 -30.92
C THR A 48 25.83 22.49 -31.50
N ALA A 49 24.96 22.11 -32.47
CA ALA A 49 25.06 21.02 -33.47
C ALA A 49 26.05 21.43 -34.62
N PRO A 50 26.25 20.77 -35.80
CA PRO A 50 25.47 19.68 -36.45
C PRO A 50 26.29 18.61 -37.24
N GLY A 51 25.59 17.62 -37.83
CA GLY A 51 25.86 17.18 -39.23
C GLY A 51 26.46 15.79 -39.49
N HIS A 52 25.92 15.14 -40.56
CA HIS A 52 26.35 13.92 -41.28
C HIS A 52 25.81 12.58 -40.72
N GLY A 53 25.25 11.62 -41.47
CA GLY A 53 25.02 11.47 -42.91
C GLY A 53 25.03 9.97 -43.29
N SER A 54 23.85 9.40 -43.62
CA SER A 54 23.61 8.26 -44.55
C SER A 54 24.11 6.83 -44.16
N PRO A 55 23.86 5.76 -44.96
CA PRO A 55 22.63 4.93 -44.90
C PRO A 55 22.82 3.37 -44.97
N HIS A 56 21.89 2.58 -44.38
CA HIS A 56 21.47 1.16 -44.70
C HIS A 56 22.57 0.05 -44.83
N PRO A 57 22.30 -1.29 -44.98
CA PRO A 57 21.04 -2.04 -45.16
C PRO A 57 20.84 -3.35 -44.33
N THR A 58 19.57 -3.79 -44.29
CA THR A 58 19.00 -5.15 -44.51
C THR A 58 19.68 -6.43 -44.01
N ALA A 59 18.97 -7.19 -43.16
CA ALA A 59 18.86 -8.67 -43.08
C ALA A 59 18.01 -9.00 -41.83
N ALA A 60 17.14 -10.00 -41.71
CA ALA A 60 16.72 -11.11 -42.55
C ALA A 60 15.31 -11.54 -42.11
N ALA A 61 14.53 -12.05 -43.06
CA ALA A 61 13.28 -12.76 -42.83
C ALA A 61 13.55 -14.24 -42.49
N GLY A 62 12.70 -14.84 -41.66
CA GLY A 62 12.66 -16.29 -41.42
C GLY A 62 11.70 -16.66 -40.27
N PRO A 63 11.10 -17.85 -40.25
CA PRO A 63 9.72 -18.00 -40.71
C PRO A 63 8.70 -18.34 -39.62
N ALA A 64 7.43 -18.17 -40.02
CA ALA A 64 6.21 -18.58 -39.34
C ALA A 64 6.17 -20.10 -39.09
N ALA A 65 5.73 -20.48 -37.89
CA ALA A 65 5.25 -21.82 -37.57
C ALA A 65 3.74 -21.75 -37.25
N ALA A 66 3.00 -22.63 -37.92
CA ALA A 66 1.56 -22.83 -37.81
C ALA A 66 1.16 -23.53 -36.51
N GLY A 67 -0.07 -23.29 -36.06
CA GLY A 67 -0.76 -24.22 -35.15
C GLY A 67 -1.86 -23.56 -34.31
N GLY A 68 -3.07 -24.12 -34.37
CA GLY A 68 -4.03 -24.06 -33.26
C GLY A 68 -5.29 -23.23 -33.48
N SER A 69 -6.23 -23.79 -34.24
CA SER A 69 -7.65 -23.45 -34.21
C SER A 69 -8.30 -23.95 -32.92
N HIS A 70 -8.88 -23.06 -32.10
CA HIS A 70 -9.99 -23.37 -31.20
C HIS A 70 -10.86 -22.11 -31.00
N PRO A 71 -12.14 -22.10 -31.42
CA PRO A 71 -13.08 -21.06 -31.05
C PRO A 71 -13.72 -21.37 -29.68
N GLY A 72 -13.48 -20.50 -28.69
CA GLY A 72 -14.21 -20.51 -27.41
C GLY A 72 -15.60 -19.88 -27.56
N PRO A 73 -16.58 -20.29 -26.74
CA PRO A 73 -17.98 -19.89 -26.90
C PRO A 73 -18.26 -18.45 -26.43
N ALA A 74 -19.15 -17.79 -27.17
CA ALA A 74 -19.70 -16.49 -26.85
C ALA A 74 -20.54 -16.54 -25.56
N LEU A 75 -20.15 -15.75 -24.56
CA LEU A 75 -20.95 -15.49 -23.36
C LEU A 75 -21.96 -14.38 -23.66
N VAL A 76 -23.23 -14.80 -23.67
CA VAL A 76 -24.41 -13.94 -23.72
C VAL A 76 -24.54 -13.18 -22.39
N PRO A 77 -24.82 -11.86 -22.38
CA PRO A 77 -25.15 -11.16 -21.14
C PRO A 77 -26.58 -11.55 -20.71
N ARG A 78 -26.68 -12.31 -19.63
CA ARG A 78 -27.93 -12.69 -18.97
C ARG A 78 -28.48 -11.47 -18.22
N LEU A 79 -29.58 -10.91 -18.72
CA LEU A 79 -30.48 -10.06 -17.95
C LEU A 79 -30.94 -10.82 -16.70
N VAL A 80 -30.76 -10.22 -15.52
CA VAL A 80 -31.42 -10.65 -14.28
C VAL A 80 -32.48 -9.59 -13.93
N PRO A 81 -33.76 -9.98 -13.81
CA PRO A 81 -34.81 -9.10 -13.31
C PRO A 81 -34.92 -9.16 -11.78
N GLY A 82 -35.27 -8.02 -11.20
CA GLY A 82 -36.13 -7.89 -10.01
C GLY A 82 -35.82 -8.77 -8.78
N GLY A 83 -35.06 -8.21 -7.83
CA GLY A 83 -34.94 -8.73 -6.47
C GLY A 83 -35.46 -7.70 -5.46
N GLN A 84 -36.49 -8.11 -4.73
CA GLN A 84 -37.35 -7.34 -3.83
C GLN A 84 -36.61 -6.56 -2.73
N GLU A 85 -37.17 -5.39 -2.43
CA GLU A 85 -36.81 -4.53 -1.31
C GLU A 85 -37.07 -5.24 0.03
N GLY A 86 -36.00 -5.47 0.79
CA GLY A 86 -36.07 -5.83 2.21
C GLY A 86 -36.16 -4.57 3.10
N PRO A 87 -36.82 -4.64 4.27
CA PRO A 87 -37.16 -3.47 5.07
C PRO A 87 -35.92 -2.77 5.63
N ARG A 88 -35.85 -1.46 5.38
CA ARG A 88 -34.86 -0.54 5.94
C ARG A 88 -34.94 -0.59 7.47
N ARG A 89 -33.80 -0.87 8.11
CA ARG A 89 -33.61 -0.63 9.55
C ARG A 89 -33.94 0.84 9.88
N PRO A 90 -34.68 1.13 10.96
CA PRO A 90 -34.92 2.50 11.37
C PRO A 90 -33.62 3.18 11.80
N PRO A 91 -33.46 4.50 11.57
CA PRO A 91 -32.36 5.27 12.12
C PRO A 91 -32.46 5.25 13.65
N GLY A 92 -31.37 4.87 14.30
CA GLY A 92 -31.26 4.93 15.76
C GLY A 92 -31.47 6.36 16.26
N PRO A 93 -32.03 6.53 17.48
CA PRO A 93 -32.34 7.85 18.00
C PRO A 93 -31.06 8.66 18.20
N ALA A 94 -30.99 9.78 17.48
CA ALA A 94 -30.25 10.94 17.90
C ALA A 94 -30.82 11.40 19.25
N GLY A 95 -29.97 11.52 20.27
CA GLY A 95 -30.30 12.15 21.53
C GLY A 95 -29.93 11.33 22.75
N ARG A 96 -28.84 11.76 23.40
CA ARG A 96 -28.48 11.66 24.83
C ARG A 96 -26.96 11.56 24.91
N GLU A 97 -26.24 12.31 25.71
CA GLU A 97 -26.57 13.34 26.69
C GLU A 97 -25.24 14.09 26.85
N LYS A 98 -25.27 15.41 26.70
CA LYS A 98 -24.11 16.23 27.07
C LYS A 98 -23.90 16.02 28.57
N LEU A 99 -22.75 15.44 28.94
CA LEU A 99 -22.29 15.52 30.32
C LEU A 99 -22.23 17.02 30.71
N PRO A 100 -22.71 17.40 31.89
CA PRO A 100 -22.54 18.78 32.34
C PRO A 100 -21.05 19.03 32.59
N ASP A 101 -20.51 20.01 31.85
CA ASP A 101 -19.29 20.72 32.19
C ASP A 101 -19.48 21.34 33.58
N TYR A 102 -18.88 20.74 34.60
CA TYR A 102 -18.79 21.36 35.92
C TYR A 102 -17.65 22.38 35.91
N PRO A 103 -17.93 23.68 36.16
CA PRO A 103 -16.87 24.64 36.45
C PRO A 103 -16.42 24.39 37.89
N PHE A 104 -15.31 23.67 38.08
CA PHE A 104 -14.70 23.54 39.40
C PHE A 104 -13.37 24.30 39.43
N LEU A 105 -13.45 25.58 39.83
CA LEU A 105 -12.38 26.32 40.50
C LEU A 105 -12.98 27.61 41.06
N GLY A 106 -13.66 27.46 42.19
CA GLY A 106 -14.11 28.55 43.05
C GLY A 106 -13.79 28.16 44.50
N CYS A 107 -13.46 29.18 45.29
CA CYS A 107 -12.95 29.15 46.64
C CYS A 107 -13.67 28.19 47.61
N PHE A 108 -12.91 27.73 48.61
CA PHE A 108 -13.37 26.92 49.74
C PHE A 108 -14.50 27.65 50.53
N ASP A 109 -15.76 27.41 50.17
CA ASP A 109 -16.92 27.75 50.98
C ASP A 109 -17.35 26.52 51.81
N PRO A 110 -17.35 26.58 53.15
CA PRO A 110 -17.67 25.43 54.01
C PRO A 110 -19.18 25.10 54.09
N LYS A 111 -20.03 25.65 53.21
CA LYS A 111 -21.49 25.49 53.23
C LYS A 111 -22.08 24.69 52.06
N ASN A 112 -21.26 24.20 51.14
CA ASN A 112 -21.71 23.33 50.02
C ASN A 112 -21.03 21.95 50.11
N TYR A 113 -21.40 21.19 51.14
CA TYR A 113 -21.24 19.73 51.07
C TYR A 113 -22.41 19.18 50.27
N PRO A 114 -22.21 18.37 49.21
CA PRO A 114 -23.33 17.62 48.66
C PRO A 114 -23.92 16.75 49.79
N PRO A 115 -25.26 16.62 49.89
CA PRO A 115 -25.84 15.68 50.82
C PRO A 115 -25.22 14.32 50.53
N VAL A 116 -24.75 13.66 51.59
CA VAL A 116 -24.12 12.33 51.54
C VAL A 116 -25.19 11.33 51.12
N GLY A 117 -25.48 11.32 49.82
CA GLY A 117 -26.44 10.45 49.18
C GLY A 117 -25.87 9.05 49.09
N LEU A 118 -26.64 8.10 49.63
CA LEU A 118 -26.48 6.66 49.47
C LEU A 118 -26.03 6.31 48.04
N PHE A 119 -24.78 5.91 47.88
CA PHE A 119 -24.39 5.00 46.81
C PHE A 119 -24.61 3.57 47.34
N PRO A 120 -25.68 2.85 46.93
CA PRO A 120 -25.79 1.45 47.26
C PRO A 120 -24.83 0.70 46.32
N PHE A 121 -23.85 0.00 46.92
CA PHE A 121 -22.89 -0.88 46.23
C PHE A 121 -21.73 -0.19 45.48
N GLY A 122 -20.92 0.59 46.20
CA GLY A 122 -19.47 0.51 45.95
C GLY A 122 -19.00 -0.94 46.17
N PRO A 123 -17.98 -1.44 45.45
CA PRO A 123 -17.48 -2.79 45.67
C PRO A 123 -17.17 -2.94 47.15
N ARG A 124 -17.81 -3.92 47.82
CA ARG A 124 -17.46 -4.33 49.18
C ARG A 124 -15.95 -4.51 49.16
N LEU A 125 -15.21 -3.57 49.75
CA LEU A 125 -13.77 -3.68 49.93
C LEU A 125 -13.59 -5.01 50.65
N VAL A 126 -13.18 -6.03 49.89
CA VAL A 126 -12.85 -7.33 50.44
C VAL A 126 -11.84 -7.03 51.52
N PRO A 127 -12.10 -7.38 52.79
CA PRO A 127 -11.16 -7.09 53.86
C PRO A 127 -9.82 -7.63 53.43
N ALA A 128 -8.80 -6.77 53.31
CA ALA A 128 -7.45 -7.21 53.03
C ALA A 128 -7.13 -8.33 54.03
N ARG A 129 -6.91 -9.53 53.49
CA ARG A 129 -6.84 -10.78 54.25
C ARG A 129 -5.96 -10.58 55.49
N GLY A 130 -6.55 -10.68 56.69
CA GLY A 130 -5.85 -10.50 57.97
C GLY A 130 -6.02 -9.15 58.68
N ARG A 131 -6.86 -8.22 58.19
CA ARG A 131 -7.26 -7.00 58.95
C ARG A 131 -8.66 -7.14 59.54
N LYS A 132 -8.88 -6.55 60.72
CA LYS A 132 -10.19 -6.52 61.38
C LYS A 132 -11.20 -5.70 60.59
N THR A 133 -12.41 -6.21 60.48
CA THR A 133 -13.57 -5.51 59.91
C THR A 133 -14.23 -4.61 60.95
N ARG A 134 -15.19 -3.79 60.51
CA ARG A 134 -15.97 -2.90 61.39
C ARG A 134 -16.79 -3.66 62.44
N HIS A 135 -17.23 -4.89 62.14
CA HIS A 135 -18.08 -5.70 63.02
C HIS A 135 -17.29 -6.60 63.96
N ASP A 136 -15.97 -6.71 63.78
CA ASP A 136 -15.13 -7.55 64.62
C ASP A 136 -14.90 -6.87 65.98
N PRO A 137 -15.06 -7.61 67.10
CA PRO A 137 -14.81 -7.03 68.39
C PRO A 137 -13.32 -6.66 68.57
N PRO A 138 -13.02 -5.57 69.33
CA PRO A 138 -11.66 -5.28 69.74
C PRO A 138 -11.12 -6.44 70.58
N ALA A 139 -9.80 -6.65 70.53
CA ALA A 139 -9.19 -7.68 71.38
C ALA A 139 -9.32 -7.26 72.84
N LYS A 140 -9.55 -8.21 73.76
CA LYS A 140 -9.69 -7.92 75.20
C LYS A 140 -8.50 -7.10 75.75
N ALA A 141 -7.28 -7.43 75.35
CA ALA A 141 -6.06 -6.69 75.70
C ALA A 141 -5.96 -5.25 75.12
N LYS A 142 -6.79 -4.91 74.12
CA LYS A 142 -6.87 -3.57 73.52
C LYS A 142 -8.14 -2.82 73.91
N ALA A 143 -9.11 -3.48 74.56
CA ALA A 143 -10.39 -2.88 74.93
C ALA A 143 -10.23 -1.72 75.92
N ALA A 144 -9.30 -1.84 76.88
CA ALA A 144 -8.99 -0.81 77.87
C ALA A 144 -7.71 0.00 77.57
N ARG A 145 -7.00 -0.30 76.47
CA ARG A 145 -5.69 0.32 76.18
C ARG A 145 -5.89 1.70 75.53
N VAL A 146 -5.73 2.75 76.32
CA VAL A 146 -5.65 4.13 75.84
C VAL A 146 -4.22 4.45 75.39
N LYS A 147 -4.06 5.16 74.27
CA LYS A 147 -2.75 5.65 73.85
C LYS A 147 -2.40 6.90 74.66
N VAL A 148 -1.38 6.80 75.50
CA VAL A 148 -0.81 7.94 76.21
C VAL A 148 0.08 8.72 75.23
N PRO A 149 -0.08 10.05 75.12
CA PRO A 149 0.80 10.85 74.27
C PRO A 149 2.24 10.82 74.83
N PRO A 150 3.26 10.79 73.96
CA PRO A 150 4.64 10.91 74.42
C PRO A 150 4.88 12.29 75.06
N PRO A 151 5.82 12.41 76.01
CA PRO A 151 6.22 13.72 76.54
C PRO A 151 6.82 14.57 75.41
N VAL A 152 6.58 15.88 75.45
CA VAL A 152 7.01 16.82 74.41
C VAL A 152 7.76 17.98 75.06
N ASP A 153 8.95 18.30 74.52
CA ASP A 153 9.68 19.52 74.89
C ASP A 153 9.05 20.74 74.17
N PRO A 154 8.60 21.77 74.90
CA PRO A 154 8.01 22.96 74.29
C PRO A 154 8.97 23.73 73.36
N ALA A 155 10.27 23.74 73.65
CA ALA A 155 11.25 24.47 72.82
C ALA A 155 11.40 23.80 71.43
N GLU A 156 11.55 22.48 71.41
CA GLU A 156 11.60 21.71 70.16
C GLU A 156 10.29 21.79 69.38
N LEU A 157 9.15 21.69 70.07
CA LEU A 157 7.83 21.74 69.41
C LEU A 157 7.63 23.06 68.64
N ALA A 158 8.05 24.20 69.21
CA ALA A 158 7.94 25.49 68.55
C ALA A 158 8.77 25.53 67.24
N VAL A 159 10.02 25.06 67.30
CA VAL A 159 10.92 25.00 66.13
C VAL A 159 10.39 24.04 65.06
N VAL A 160 9.95 22.85 65.46
CA VAL A 160 9.41 21.83 64.56
C VAL A 160 8.15 22.36 63.88
N THR A 161 7.24 22.98 64.62
CA THR A 161 5.99 23.53 64.09
C THR A 161 6.26 24.59 63.02
N GLU A 162 7.18 25.52 63.28
CA GLU A 162 7.52 26.57 62.33
C GLU A 162 8.25 26.02 61.09
N ARG A 163 9.18 25.07 61.26
CA ARG A 163 9.81 24.38 60.11
C ARG A 163 8.80 23.64 59.25
N TYR A 164 7.83 22.95 59.85
CA TYR A 164 6.77 22.30 59.10
C TYR A 164 5.86 23.29 58.37
N ARG A 165 5.57 24.45 58.99
CA ARG A 165 4.83 25.53 58.34
C ARG A 165 5.56 26.03 57.09
N GLN A 166 6.85 26.37 57.22
CA GLN A 166 7.68 26.85 56.12
C GLN A 166 7.80 25.80 55.01
N HIS A 167 8.09 24.55 55.37
CA HIS A 167 8.18 23.44 54.41
C HIS A 167 6.86 23.23 53.66
N ARG A 168 5.71 23.24 54.36
CA ARG A 168 4.40 23.11 53.72
C ARG A 168 4.06 24.29 52.81
N ALA A 169 4.50 25.50 53.16
CA ALA A 169 4.34 26.67 52.30
C ALA A 169 5.11 26.50 50.99
N VAL A 170 6.38 26.08 51.04
CA VAL A 170 7.20 25.81 49.86
C VAL A 170 6.58 24.70 48.99
N LEU A 171 6.19 23.57 49.59
CA LEU A 171 5.50 22.50 48.85
C LEU A 171 4.13 22.93 48.30
N GLY A 172 3.45 23.86 48.97
CA GLY A 172 2.23 24.49 48.48
C GLY A 172 2.49 25.27 47.19
N ALA A 173 3.51 26.13 47.19
CA ALA A 173 3.93 26.91 46.03
C ALA A 173 4.33 26.01 44.85
N LEU A 174 5.16 24.99 45.08
CA LEU A 174 5.55 24.04 44.04
C LEU A 174 4.35 23.31 43.43
N ARG A 175 3.38 22.89 44.25
CA ARG A 175 2.15 22.27 43.75
C ARG A 175 1.31 23.23 42.90
N CYS A 176 1.27 24.52 43.24
CA CYS A 176 0.60 25.52 42.42
C CYS A 176 1.29 25.68 41.06
N MET A 177 2.63 25.73 41.02
CA MET A 177 3.40 25.80 39.77
C MET A 177 3.12 24.60 38.88
N PHE A 178 3.20 23.37 39.41
CA PHE A 178 2.91 22.16 38.63
C PHE A 178 1.46 22.10 38.14
N ARG A 179 0.50 22.59 38.93
CA ARG A 179 -0.89 22.70 38.47
C ARG A 179 -1.03 23.69 37.31
N ALA A 180 -0.35 24.84 37.39
CA ALA A 180 -0.36 25.83 36.33
C ALA A 180 0.25 25.26 35.03
N GLU A 181 1.38 24.55 35.11
CA GLU A 181 1.99 23.87 33.96
C GLU A 181 1.06 22.83 33.32
N VAL A 182 0.41 22.00 34.13
CA VAL A 182 -0.55 21.00 33.62
C VAL A 182 -1.72 21.69 32.91
N LEU A 183 -2.26 22.76 33.48
CA LEU A 183 -3.34 23.54 32.86
C LEU A 183 -2.88 24.24 31.59
N GLN A 184 -1.64 24.72 31.54
CA GLN A 184 -1.07 25.33 30.34
C GLN A 184 -0.94 24.30 29.20
N ARG A 185 -0.38 23.12 29.49
CA ARG A 185 -0.27 22.03 28.50
C ARG A 185 -1.64 21.63 27.95
N GLN A 186 -2.65 21.51 28.81
CA GLN A 186 -4.02 21.22 28.36
C GLN A 186 -4.60 22.31 27.45
N ARG A 187 -4.23 23.59 27.63
CA ARG A 187 -4.65 24.67 26.74
C ARG A 187 -3.94 24.61 25.40
N GLU A 188 -2.63 24.37 25.41
CA GLU A 188 -1.82 24.20 24.19
C GLU A 188 -2.34 23.01 23.36
N GLU A 189 -2.67 21.89 24.00
CA GLU A 189 -3.29 20.73 23.33
C GLU A 189 -4.65 21.07 22.68
N ARG A 190 -5.47 21.91 23.33
CA ARG A 190 -6.74 22.39 22.75
C ARG A 190 -6.50 23.30 21.55
N GLN A 191 -5.51 24.19 21.61
CA GLN A 191 -5.13 25.03 20.47
C GLN A 191 -4.62 24.21 19.29
N GLN A 192 -3.82 23.17 19.54
CA GLN A 192 -3.39 22.23 18.51
C GLN A 192 -4.56 21.52 17.83
N GLN A 193 -5.67 21.28 18.54
CA GLN A 193 -6.88 20.74 17.93
C GLN A 193 -7.53 21.74 16.98
N GLU A 194 -7.55 23.03 17.31
CA GLU A 194 -8.03 24.09 16.43
C GLU A 194 -7.15 24.20 15.17
N ASP A 195 -5.82 24.17 15.33
CA ASP A 195 -4.87 24.12 14.21
C ASP A 195 -5.09 22.88 13.33
N SER A 196 -5.46 21.74 13.94
CA SER A 196 -5.82 20.53 13.19
C SER A 196 -7.07 20.71 12.32
N VAL A 197 -8.01 21.59 12.72
CA VAL A 197 -9.18 21.91 11.91
C VAL A 197 -8.77 22.78 10.72
N ALA A 198 -7.92 23.79 10.94
CA ALA A 198 -7.38 24.61 9.85
C ALA A 198 -6.61 23.74 8.83
N LEU A 199 -5.78 22.81 9.30
CA LEU A 199 -5.07 21.86 8.43
C LEU A 199 -6.03 20.97 7.62
N ARG A 200 -7.17 20.58 8.20
CA ARG A 200 -8.20 19.82 7.46
C ARG A 200 -8.85 20.67 6.37
N GLU A 201 -9.04 21.96 6.59
CA GLU A 201 -9.57 22.89 5.58
C GLU A 201 -8.57 23.09 4.44
N GLU A 202 -7.30 23.30 4.75
CA GLU A 202 -6.22 23.35 3.74
C GLU A 202 -6.17 22.06 2.92
N HIS A 203 -6.26 20.91 3.58
CA HIS A 203 -6.31 19.61 2.90
C HIS A 203 -7.51 19.53 1.94
N ARG A 204 -8.69 20.02 2.33
CA ARG A 204 -9.87 20.05 1.44
C ARG A 204 -9.62 20.93 0.21
N LEU A 205 -8.98 22.08 0.38
CA LEU A 205 -8.64 22.97 -0.73
C LEU A 205 -7.65 22.32 -1.70
N LEU A 206 -6.63 21.63 -1.18
CA LEU A 206 -5.66 20.90 -2.01
C LEU A 206 -6.31 19.76 -2.78
N MET A 207 -7.25 19.03 -2.17
CA MET A 207 -7.99 17.98 -2.86
C MET A 207 -8.88 18.53 -3.97
N ALA A 208 -9.60 19.63 -3.72
CA ALA A 208 -10.41 20.30 -4.75
C ALA A 208 -9.54 20.79 -5.92
N TRP A 209 -8.35 21.32 -5.63
CA TRP A 209 -7.39 21.73 -6.67
C TRP A 209 -6.89 20.54 -7.49
N ASN A 210 -6.56 19.42 -6.83
CA ASN A 210 -6.13 18.19 -7.49
C ASN A 210 -7.22 17.63 -8.41
N GLU A 211 -8.48 17.63 -7.96
CA GLU A 211 -9.63 17.21 -8.76
C GLU A 211 -9.81 18.09 -10.00
N ALA A 212 -9.69 19.42 -9.85
CA ALA A 212 -9.78 20.36 -10.96
C ALA A 212 -8.67 20.12 -12.00
N GLU A 213 -7.44 19.86 -11.56
CA GLU A 213 -6.33 19.59 -12.47
C GLU A 213 -6.47 18.22 -13.15
N ASN A 214 -6.95 17.20 -12.42
CA ASN A 214 -7.28 15.90 -12.99
C ASN A 214 -8.38 15.99 -14.06
N ALA A 215 -9.39 16.84 -13.84
CA ALA A 215 -10.44 17.09 -14.82
C ALA A 215 -9.87 17.72 -16.11
N ARG A 216 -8.97 18.71 -15.97
CA ARG A 216 -8.26 19.31 -17.12
C ARG A 216 -7.43 18.28 -17.89
N GLN A 217 -6.69 17.42 -17.18
CA GLN A 217 -5.92 16.36 -17.83
C GLN A 217 -6.81 15.31 -18.50
N ARG A 218 -7.95 14.96 -17.88
CA ARG A 218 -8.91 14.02 -18.45
C ARG A 218 -9.45 14.54 -19.78
N ALA A 219 -9.84 15.81 -19.86
CA ALA A 219 -10.28 16.44 -21.10
C ALA A 219 -9.23 16.33 -22.22
N ARG A 220 -7.94 16.58 -21.91
CA ARG A 220 -6.84 16.41 -22.87
C ARG A 220 -6.66 14.96 -23.32
N ARG A 221 -6.83 13.99 -22.41
CA ARG A 221 -6.75 12.56 -22.75
C ARG A 221 -7.91 12.13 -23.63
N GLU A 222 -9.11 12.62 -23.36
CA GLU A 222 -10.30 12.35 -24.17
C GLU A 222 -10.15 12.92 -25.58
N GLU A 223 -9.63 14.15 -25.71
CA GLU A 223 -9.34 14.73 -27.01
C GLU A 223 -8.33 13.90 -27.81
N ARG A 224 -7.24 13.47 -27.17
CA ARG A 224 -6.26 12.58 -27.79
C ARG A 224 -6.88 11.24 -28.21
N ALA A 225 -7.68 10.63 -27.34
CA ALA A 225 -8.34 9.36 -27.60
C ALA A 225 -9.32 9.45 -28.78
N ARG A 226 -10.02 10.58 -28.95
CA ARG A 226 -10.88 10.84 -30.12
C ARG A 226 -10.06 10.88 -31.41
N ARG A 227 -8.96 11.64 -31.44
CA ARG A 227 -8.07 11.71 -32.61
C ARG A 227 -7.50 10.33 -32.97
N GLU A 228 -7.00 9.59 -31.99
CA GLU A 228 -6.51 8.23 -32.21
C GLU A 228 -7.60 7.27 -32.68
N ALA A 229 -8.85 7.43 -32.21
CA ALA A 229 -9.97 6.61 -32.67
C ALA A 229 -10.30 6.89 -34.15
N GLU A 230 -10.32 8.16 -34.56
CA GLU A 230 -10.50 8.55 -35.96
C GLU A 230 -9.38 8.02 -36.86
N GLU A 231 -8.12 8.14 -36.42
CA GLU A 231 -6.98 7.58 -37.15
C GLU A 231 -7.06 6.06 -37.28
N ARG A 232 -7.41 5.35 -36.20
CA ARG A 232 -7.62 3.91 -36.23
C ARG A 232 -8.78 3.52 -37.16
N GLN A 233 -9.83 4.31 -37.24
CA GLN A 233 -10.92 4.08 -38.20
C GLN A 233 -10.42 4.23 -39.64
N ARG A 234 -9.66 5.29 -39.95
CA ARG A 234 -9.06 5.48 -41.28
C ARG A 234 -8.14 4.33 -41.66
N GLN A 235 -7.27 3.89 -40.74
CA GLN A 235 -6.38 2.74 -40.96
C GLN A 235 -7.17 1.45 -41.20
N LYS A 236 -8.26 1.22 -40.47
CA LYS A 236 -9.13 0.05 -40.67
C LYS A 236 -9.77 0.04 -42.06
N LEU A 237 -10.26 1.20 -42.52
CA LEU A 237 -10.83 1.33 -43.87
C LEU A 237 -9.78 1.04 -44.94
N GLN A 238 -8.61 1.67 -44.85
CA GLN A 238 -7.50 1.42 -45.78
C GLN A 238 -7.04 -0.05 -45.77
N ALA A 239 -6.95 -0.67 -44.59
CA ALA A 239 -6.61 -2.08 -44.47
C ALA A 239 -7.69 -2.98 -45.09
N ALA A 240 -8.96 -2.63 -44.97
CA ALA A 240 -10.06 -3.37 -45.59
C ALA A 240 -10.02 -3.25 -47.12
N GLU A 241 -9.78 -2.06 -47.66
CA GLU A 241 -9.60 -1.83 -49.11
C GLU A 241 -8.43 -2.65 -49.67
N ASN A 242 -7.28 -2.61 -48.99
CA ASN A 242 -6.09 -3.36 -49.41
C ASN A 242 -6.34 -4.87 -49.37
N LYS A 243 -7.02 -5.38 -48.33
CA LYS A 243 -7.41 -6.79 -48.24
C LYS A 243 -8.36 -7.18 -49.37
N ALA A 244 -9.35 -6.34 -49.68
CA ALA A 244 -10.27 -6.60 -50.79
C ALA A 244 -9.53 -6.71 -52.13
N ARG A 245 -8.59 -5.80 -52.41
CA ARG A 245 -7.75 -5.85 -53.62
C ARG A 245 -6.88 -7.11 -53.69
N GLN A 246 -6.28 -7.50 -52.57
CA GLN A 246 -5.48 -8.73 -52.50
C GLN A 246 -6.34 -9.96 -52.75
N LEU A 247 -7.53 -10.04 -52.13
CA LEU A 247 -8.47 -11.12 -52.35
C LEU A 247 -8.88 -11.21 -53.82
N GLU A 248 -9.26 -10.09 -54.44
CA GLU A 248 -9.60 -10.03 -55.86
C GLU A 248 -8.45 -10.53 -56.74
N ALA A 249 -7.23 -10.06 -56.49
CA ALA A 249 -6.05 -10.52 -57.23
C ALA A 249 -5.79 -12.02 -57.05
N THR A 250 -6.00 -12.57 -55.85
CA THR A 250 -5.86 -14.01 -55.60
C THR A 250 -6.95 -14.81 -56.29
N LEU A 251 -8.19 -14.32 -56.34
CA LEU A 251 -9.29 -14.96 -57.06
C LEU A 251 -8.99 -15.02 -58.55
N ARG A 252 -8.61 -13.89 -59.18
CA ARG A 252 -8.22 -13.85 -60.60
C ARG A 252 -7.06 -14.80 -60.93
N ARG A 253 -6.05 -14.88 -60.06
CA ARG A 253 -4.94 -15.85 -60.22
C ARG A 253 -5.41 -17.31 -60.15
N LYS A 254 -6.32 -17.62 -59.22
CA LYS A 254 -6.88 -18.98 -59.11
C LYS A 254 -7.78 -19.32 -60.30
N GLU A 255 -8.61 -18.39 -60.75
CA GLU A 255 -9.47 -18.55 -61.93
C GLU A 255 -8.64 -18.87 -63.17
N SER A 256 -7.60 -18.08 -63.45
CA SER A 256 -6.69 -18.35 -64.57
C SER A 256 -5.94 -19.68 -64.44
N ALA A 257 -5.56 -20.10 -63.23
CA ALA A 257 -4.95 -21.42 -63.00
C ALA A 257 -5.95 -22.56 -63.27
N VAL A 258 -7.22 -22.40 -62.86
CA VAL A 258 -8.27 -23.38 -63.13
C VAL A 258 -8.55 -23.48 -64.64
N LEU A 259 -8.61 -22.35 -65.35
CA LEU A 259 -8.79 -22.36 -66.81
C LEU A 259 -7.63 -23.09 -67.52
N ARG A 260 -6.39 -22.84 -67.12
CA ARG A 260 -5.22 -23.58 -67.64
C ARG A 260 -5.34 -25.08 -67.37
N LEU A 261 -5.73 -25.47 -66.15
CA LEU A 261 -5.93 -26.88 -65.82
C LEU A 261 -7.08 -27.50 -66.63
N GLN A 262 -8.15 -26.76 -66.95
CA GLN A 262 -9.21 -27.24 -67.83
C GLN A 262 -8.73 -27.47 -69.26
N GLU A 263 -7.81 -26.63 -69.76
CA GLU A 263 -7.18 -26.82 -71.06
C GLU A 263 -6.24 -28.04 -71.05
N GLU A 264 -5.38 -28.15 -70.03
CA GLU A 264 -4.47 -29.28 -69.85
C GLU A 264 -5.21 -30.60 -69.61
N ALA A 265 -6.36 -30.58 -68.94
CA ALA A 265 -7.15 -31.77 -68.65
C ALA A 265 -7.73 -32.43 -69.90
N LYS A 266 -7.96 -31.66 -70.97
CA LYS A 266 -8.34 -32.21 -72.29
C LYS A 266 -7.23 -33.07 -72.89
N SER A 267 -5.98 -32.88 -72.45
CA SER A 267 -4.81 -33.65 -72.88
C SER A 267 -4.55 -34.89 -72.01
N PHE A 268 -5.34 -35.16 -70.97
CA PHE A 268 -5.17 -36.35 -70.14
C PHE A 268 -5.59 -37.64 -70.86
N LEU A 269 -4.98 -38.76 -70.48
CA LEU A 269 -5.33 -40.07 -71.02
C LEU A 269 -6.66 -40.55 -70.42
N THR A 270 -7.62 -40.83 -71.29
CA THR A 270 -8.88 -41.52 -70.99
C THR A 270 -8.83 -42.95 -71.54
N PRO A 271 -9.64 -43.90 -71.05
CA PRO A 271 -9.64 -45.27 -71.56
C PRO A 271 -9.92 -45.36 -73.07
N GLU A 272 -10.67 -44.39 -73.62
CA GLU A 272 -10.99 -44.26 -75.04
C GLU A 272 -9.80 -43.78 -75.89
N ASN A 273 -8.93 -42.92 -75.35
CA ASN A 273 -7.77 -42.35 -76.04
C ASN A 273 -6.47 -43.13 -75.76
N LEU A 274 -6.56 -44.29 -75.09
CA LEU A 274 -5.40 -44.97 -74.50
C LEU A 274 -4.54 -45.67 -75.56
N GLU A 275 -5.15 -46.47 -76.44
CA GLU A 275 -4.43 -47.22 -77.49
C GLU A 275 -3.70 -46.27 -78.45
N ALA A 276 -4.39 -45.21 -78.92
CA ALA A 276 -3.82 -44.21 -79.82
C ALA A 276 -2.63 -43.44 -79.22
N ARG A 277 -2.66 -43.12 -77.91
CA ARG A 277 -1.55 -42.44 -77.23
C ARG A 277 -0.35 -43.36 -76.99
N ILE A 278 -0.57 -44.67 -76.83
CA ILE A 278 0.53 -45.66 -76.70
C ILE A 278 1.32 -45.72 -78.01
N GLU A 279 0.64 -45.80 -79.15
CA GLU A 279 1.28 -45.81 -80.48
C GLU A 279 2.08 -44.52 -80.72
N GLU A 280 1.49 -43.34 -80.48
CA GLU A 280 2.19 -42.05 -80.62
C GLU A 280 3.45 -41.94 -79.75
N CYS A 281 3.41 -42.49 -78.54
CA CYS A 281 4.56 -42.47 -77.62
C CYS A 281 5.67 -43.45 -78.03
N LEU A 282 5.33 -44.54 -78.73
CA LEU A 282 6.32 -45.46 -79.31
C LEU A 282 6.98 -44.86 -80.56
N ASP A 283 6.21 -44.13 -81.37
CA ASP A 283 6.70 -43.48 -82.59
C ASP A 283 7.55 -42.22 -82.32
N ASN A 284 7.29 -41.51 -81.23
CA ASN A 284 7.98 -40.25 -80.89
C ASN A 284 8.68 -40.29 -79.52
N PRO A 285 9.92 -40.81 -79.44
CA PRO A 285 10.69 -40.85 -78.19
C PRO A 285 11.14 -39.45 -77.76
N ARG A 286 10.65 -38.98 -76.59
CA ARG A 286 10.96 -37.65 -76.06
C ARG A 286 12.18 -37.67 -75.11
N SER A 287 13.27 -37.00 -75.48
CA SER A 287 14.48 -36.88 -74.65
C SER A 287 14.46 -35.62 -73.77
N TYR A 288 14.60 -35.81 -72.45
CA TYR A 288 14.71 -34.72 -71.47
C TYR A 288 16.17 -34.37 -71.12
N ASN A 289 17.16 -34.98 -71.79
CA ASN A 289 18.57 -34.75 -71.52
C ASN A 289 19.01 -33.38 -72.06
N PHE A 290 19.40 -32.46 -71.17
CA PHE A 290 20.01 -31.18 -71.52
C PHE A 290 21.22 -30.92 -70.62
N ALA A 291 22.21 -30.19 -71.14
CA ALA A 291 23.35 -29.71 -70.38
C ALA A 291 23.17 -28.23 -70.02
N ILE A 292 23.77 -27.79 -68.92
CA ILE A 292 23.82 -26.37 -68.53
C ILE A 292 25.28 -25.93 -68.45
N ASP A 293 25.59 -24.81 -69.10
CA ASP A 293 26.93 -24.21 -69.06
C ASP A 293 27.17 -23.47 -67.74
N ARG A 294 28.43 -23.09 -67.45
CA ARG A 294 28.77 -22.30 -66.26
C ARG A 294 28.05 -20.95 -66.19
N GLU A 295 27.62 -20.42 -67.34
CA GLU A 295 26.80 -19.19 -67.43
C GLU A 295 25.29 -19.44 -67.30
N GLY A 296 24.85 -20.67 -67.01
CA GLY A 296 23.44 -21.01 -66.83
C GLY A 296 22.64 -21.16 -68.14
N ARG A 297 23.32 -21.19 -69.29
CA ARG A 297 22.67 -21.41 -70.60
C ARG A 297 22.37 -22.90 -70.80
N VAL A 298 21.17 -23.20 -71.29
CA VAL A 298 20.69 -24.58 -71.53
C VAL A 298 21.06 -25.01 -72.95
N ALA A 299 21.93 -26.01 -73.09
CA ALA A 299 22.27 -26.64 -74.35
C ALA A 299 21.51 -27.96 -74.51
N ARG A 300 20.55 -28.00 -75.44
CA ARG A 300 19.80 -29.22 -75.78
C ARG A 300 20.45 -29.88 -76.99
N ARG A 301 20.75 -31.17 -76.90
CA ARG A 301 21.09 -31.98 -78.07
C ARG A 301 19.78 -32.44 -78.71
N THR A 302 19.37 -31.83 -79.81
CA THR A 302 18.34 -32.42 -80.66
C THR A 302 18.96 -33.65 -81.34
N PRO A 303 18.48 -34.88 -81.07
CA PRO A 303 18.86 -36.00 -81.92
C PRO A 303 18.30 -35.72 -83.32
N LEU A 304 19.17 -35.77 -84.33
CA LEU A 304 18.76 -35.75 -85.73
C LEU A 304 17.87 -36.99 -85.97
N SER A 305 16.62 -36.74 -86.32
CA SER A 305 15.71 -37.66 -86.99
C SER A 305 15.17 -36.96 -88.23
#